data_AF-A0AAV4FL12-F1
#
_entry.id   AF-A0AAV4FL12-F1
#
_cell.length_a   1.000
_cell.length_b   1.000
_cell.length_c   1.000
_cell.angle_alpha   90.00
_cell.angle_beta   90.00
_cell.angle_gamma   90.00
#
_symmetry.space_group_name_H-M   'P 1'
#
loop_
_entity.id
_entity.type
_entity.pdbx_description
1 polymer ?
#
loop_
_entity_poly.entity_id
_entity_poly.type
_entity_poly.pdbx_seq_one_letter_code
_entity_poly.pdbx_strand_id
1 'polypeptide(L)'
;MMMMMIMIIIIIIIITTTTTTTTTTTTPNPQVQWAVAPDCWPQAGAVQGWQLCIKDKGFDATGTLRTNRLNQCLWEGVDSMKKMKRGSMDHRLNPDENIILLHWKDNSVGTLGSTKHGISPLKNVQRFSQSEKRHIQVPCPSAVIQYKKHMGGTDRMDQNIANYRVNI
;
A
#
# COMPACT_ATOMS: atom_id res chain seq x y z
N MET A 1 -19.05 52.83 -30.16
CA MET A 1 -18.81 51.36 -30.18
C MET A 1 -17.34 50.97 -29.95
N MET A 2 -16.35 51.73 -30.44
CA MET A 2 -14.92 51.35 -30.31
C MET A 2 -14.34 51.45 -28.88
N MET A 3 -14.90 52.29 -28.01
CA MET A 3 -14.46 52.41 -26.59
C MET A 3 -14.80 51.19 -25.72
N MET A 4 -15.78 50.35 -26.09
CA MET A 4 -16.16 49.17 -25.28
C MET A 4 -15.21 47.98 -25.44
N MET A 5 -14.48 47.87 -26.57
CA MET A 5 -13.48 46.81 -26.76
C MET A 5 -12.19 47.06 -25.96
N ILE A 6 -11.82 48.33 -25.72
CA ILE A 6 -10.60 48.68 -24.99
C ILE A 6 -10.74 48.30 -23.49
N MET A 7 -11.92 48.47 -22.88
CA MET A 7 -12.13 48.04 -21.49
C MET A 7 -12.03 46.51 -21.31
N ILE A 8 -12.47 45.72 -22.29
CA ILE A 8 -12.43 44.25 -22.19
C ILE A 8 -10.98 43.74 -22.25
N ILE A 9 -10.12 44.35 -23.08
CA ILE A 9 -8.70 43.98 -23.17
C ILE A 9 -7.95 44.35 -21.87
N ILE A 10 -8.27 45.50 -21.26
CA ILE A 10 -7.66 45.92 -19.98
C ILE A 10 -8.03 44.96 -18.84
N ILE A 11 -9.28 44.48 -18.79
CA ILE A 11 -9.73 43.52 -17.76
C ILE A 11 -8.97 42.18 -17.84
N ILE A 12 -8.64 41.70 -19.05
CA ILE A 12 -7.93 40.42 -19.22
C ILE A 12 -6.46 40.50 -18.75
N ILE A 13 -5.79 41.65 -18.93
CA ILE A 13 -4.38 41.83 -18.55
C ILE A 13 -4.21 41.88 -17.01
N ILE A 14 -5.20 42.42 -16.29
CA ILE A 14 -5.17 42.56 -14.82
C ILE A 14 -5.15 41.20 -14.09
N ILE A 15 -5.63 40.12 -14.71
CA ILE A 15 -5.65 38.78 -14.09
C ILE A 15 -4.25 38.12 -14.10
N THR A 16 -3.30 38.62 -14.89
CA THR A 16 -1.98 37.98 -15.09
C THR A 16 -0.81 38.54 -14.27
N THR A 17 -0.95 39.68 -13.56
CA THR A 17 0.18 40.27 -12.80
C THR A 17 -0.24 40.98 -11.51
N THR A 18 -0.27 40.24 -10.38
CA THR A 18 0.22 40.62 -9.03
C THR A 18 -0.18 39.49 -8.06
N THR A 19 0.71 38.62 -7.55
CA THR A 19 1.67 38.86 -6.44
C THR A 19 1.00 39.44 -5.18
N THR A 20 1.18 38.97 -3.95
CA THR A 20 1.90 37.82 -3.33
C THR A 20 1.61 37.92 -1.83
N THR A 21 1.46 36.83 -1.08
CA THR A 21 2.19 36.64 0.20
C THR A 21 2.04 35.23 0.75
N THR A 22 3.12 34.78 1.37
CA THR A 22 3.30 33.48 2.03
C THR A 22 2.56 33.36 3.35
N THR A 23 1.85 32.24 3.55
CA THR A 23 1.81 31.55 4.84
C THR A 23 2.26 30.11 4.67
N THR A 24 3.57 29.90 4.79
CA THR A 24 4.14 28.57 5.03
C THR A 24 3.72 28.09 6.41
N THR A 25 2.59 27.38 6.51
CA THR A 25 2.31 26.56 7.70
C THR A 25 3.20 25.33 7.64
N THR A 26 4.38 25.46 8.23
CA THR A 26 5.39 24.42 8.34
C THR A 26 4.90 23.28 9.23
N THR A 27 4.15 22.33 8.68
CA THR A 27 4.06 20.99 9.30
C THR A 27 5.43 20.33 9.15
N PRO A 28 6.10 19.93 10.25
CA PRO A 28 7.49 19.52 10.18
C PRO A 28 7.63 18.17 9.50
N ASN A 29 8.49 18.13 8.47
CA ASN A 29 8.98 16.93 7.78
C ASN A 29 7.91 16.18 6.95
N PRO A 30 8.14 15.86 5.66
CA PRO A 30 7.38 14.84 4.94
C PRO A 30 7.76 13.45 5.49
N GLN A 31 7.36 13.18 6.74
CA GLN A 31 7.27 11.84 7.30
C GLN A 31 6.30 11.06 6.41
N VAL A 32 6.85 10.28 5.47
CA VAL A 32 6.07 9.64 4.41
C VAL A 32 4.92 8.83 5.00
N GLN A 33 3.70 9.36 4.88
CA GLN A 33 2.51 8.76 5.47
C GLN A 33 2.09 7.56 4.61
N TRP A 34 2.03 6.38 5.22
CA TRP A 34 1.65 5.15 4.54
C TRP A 34 0.54 4.43 5.31
N ALA A 35 -0.35 3.77 4.58
CA ALA A 35 -1.46 3.01 5.12
C ALA A 35 -1.18 1.50 5.04
N VAL A 36 -1.41 0.78 6.15
CA VAL A 36 -1.49 -0.69 6.15
C VAL A 36 -2.97 -1.11 6.20
N ALA A 37 -3.42 -1.76 5.14
CA ALA A 37 -4.80 -2.22 5.01
C ALA A 37 -4.92 -3.71 5.42
N PRO A 38 -5.85 -4.07 6.34
CA PRO A 38 -6.25 -5.45 6.55
C PRO A 38 -7.15 -5.95 5.39
N ASP A 39 -7.31 -7.28 5.29
CA ASP A 39 -8.05 -7.95 4.21
C ASP A 39 -9.58 -7.70 4.21
N CYS A 40 -10.06 -6.97 5.22
CA CYS A 40 -11.43 -6.47 5.37
C CYS A 40 -11.80 -5.34 4.39
N TRP A 41 -10.83 -4.51 3.95
CA TRP A 41 -11.10 -3.27 3.21
C TRP A 41 -11.41 -3.35 1.68
N PRO A 42 -10.91 -4.31 0.85
CA PRO A 42 -10.94 -4.15 -0.63
C PRO A 42 -12.25 -4.42 -1.42
N GLN A 43 -13.42 -4.62 -0.80
CA GLN A 43 -14.71 -4.95 -1.46
C GLN A 43 -14.61 -5.96 -2.65
N ALA A 44 -15.33 -5.82 -3.77
CA ALA A 44 -15.18 -6.70 -4.94
C ALA A 44 -14.85 -5.89 -6.19
N GLY A 45 -13.79 -6.27 -6.92
CA GLY A 45 -13.44 -5.70 -8.23
C GLY A 45 -12.37 -4.59 -8.25
N ALA A 46 -11.98 -4.01 -7.11
CA ALA A 46 -11.18 -2.77 -7.07
C ALA A 46 -9.77 -2.90 -6.46
N VAL A 47 -9.07 -4.03 -6.67
CA VAL A 47 -7.80 -4.30 -5.96
C VAL A 47 -6.65 -3.36 -6.35
N GLN A 48 -6.52 -2.97 -7.62
CA GLN A 48 -5.65 -1.85 -8.01
C GLN A 48 -6.30 -0.51 -7.65
N GLY A 49 -7.61 -0.38 -7.87
CA GLY A 49 -8.37 0.85 -7.63
C GLY A 49 -8.13 1.49 -6.26
N TRP A 50 -8.13 0.72 -5.16
CA TRP A 50 -7.89 1.30 -3.84
C TRP A 50 -6.44 1.78 -3.63
N GLN A 51 -5.45 1.09 -4.22
CA GLN A 51 -4.05 1.51 -4.15
C GLN A 51 -3.80 2.77 -4.97
N LEU A 52 -4.45 2.87 -6.14
CA LEU A 52 -4.46 4.06 -6.98
C LEU A 52 -5.14 5.24 -6.27
N CYS A 53 -6.36 5.08 -5.77
CA CYS A 53 -7.07 6.16 -5.06
C CYS A 53 -6.37 6.65 -3.79
N ILE A 54 -5.50 5.84 -3.17
CA ILE A 54 -4.63 6.27 -2.05
C ILE A 54 -3.39 6.99 -2.58
N LYS A 55 -2.77 6.49 -3.67
CA LYS A 55 -1.64 7.12 -4.36
C LYS A 55 -1.99 8.50 -4.93
N ASP A 56 -3.16 8.67 -5.53
CA ASP A 56 -3.68 9.94 -6.05
C ASP A 56 -3.86 10.99 -4.95
N LYS A 57 -4.07 10.55 -3.70
CA LYS A 57 -4.12 11.40 -2.51
C LYS A 57 -2.74 11.70 -1.91
N GLY A 58 -1.66 11.24 -2.53
CA GLY A 58 -0.28 11.44 -2.09
C GLY A 58 0.20 10.44 -1.02
N PHE A 59 -0.50 9.34 -0.80
CA PHE A 59 -0.17 8.35 0.22
C PHE A 59 0.34 7.03 -0.37
N ASP A 60 1.27 6.40 0.34
CA ASP A 60 1.71 5.04 0.05
C ASP A 60 0.78 4.01 0.70
N ALA A 61 0.56 2.86 0.04
CA ALA A 61 -0.20 1.74 0.62
C ALA A 61 0.61 0.44 0.64
N THR A 62 0.36 -0.41 1.63
CA THR A 62 0.75 -1.83 1.63
C THR A 62 -0.32 -2.67 2.34
N GLY A 63 -0.91 -3.64 1.64
CA GLY A 63 -2.03 -4.42 2.18
C GLY A 63 -2.01 -5.88 1.75
N THR A 64 -2.65 -6.75 2.53
CA THR A 64 -2.96 -8.11 2.10
C THR A 64 -4.14 -8.12 1.14
N LEU A 65 -4.08 -9.01 0.17
CA LEU A 65 -5.10 -9.12 -0.87
C LEU A 65 -5.72 -10.51 -0.82
N ARG A 66 -7.05 -10.59 -0.85
CA ARG A 66 -7.74 -11.89 -0.89
C ARG A 66 -7.87 -12.33 -2.34
N THR A 67 -7.35 -13.51 -2.69
CA THR A 67 -7.35 -14.02 -4.08
C THR A 67 -8.73 -14.03 -4.73
N ASN A 68 -9.80 -14.29 -3.96
CA ASN A 68 -11.18 -14.23 -4.43
C ASN A 68 -11.70 -12.82 -4.82
N ARG A 69 -10.84 -11.78 -4.73
CA ARG A 69 -11.11 -10.42 -5.20
C ARG A 69 -10.25 -10.04 -6.42
N LEU A 70 -9.34 -10.92 -6.86
CA LEU A 70 -8.37 -10.73 -7.97
C LEU A 70 -8.87 -11.41 -9.25
N ASN A 71 -10.03 -10.99 -9.78
CA ASN A 71 -10.68 -11.67 -10.89
C ASN A 71 -9.98 -11.53 -12.26
N GLN A 72 -8.90 -10.76 -12.38
CA GLN A 72 -8.28 -10.39 -13.67
C GLN A 72 -6.75 -10.41 -13.70
N CYS A 73 -6.07 -10.72 -12.58
CA CYS A 73 -4.60 -10.76 -12.61
C CYS A 73 -4.13 -12.10 -13.20
N LEU A 74 -3.47 -12.05 -14.35
CA LEU A 74 -2.89 -13.21 -15.06
C LEU A 74 -1.69 -13.77 -14.29
N TRP A 75 -1.97 -14.45 -13.19
CA TRP A 75 -1.00 -15.16 -12.38
C TRP A 75 -1.05 -16.66 -12.67
N GLU A 76 0.08 -17.35 -12.49
CA GLU A 76 -0.01 -18.79 -12.29
C GLU A 76 -0.88 -19.01 -11.05
N GLY A 77 -2.00 -19.72 -11.22
CA GLY A 77 -3.01 -19.82 -10.18
C GLY A 77 -2.40 -20.26 -8.85
N VAL A 78 -2.93 -19.76 -7.73
CA VAL A 78 -2.39 -19.98 -6.37
C VAL A 78 -2.10 -21.46 -6.07
N ASP A 79 -2.77 -22.38 -6.76
CA ASP A 79 -2.56 -23.83 -6.71
C ASP A 79 -1.22 -24.34 -7.28
N SER A 80 -0.55 -23.65 -8.20
CA SER A 80 0.85 -23.96 -8.57
C SER A 80 1.78 -23.58 -7.42
N MET A 81 1.66 -22.33 -6.94
CA MET A 81 2.40 -21.78 -5.79
C MET A 81 2.17 -22.56 -4.49
N LYS A 82 0.99 -23.20 -4.30
CA LYS A 82 0.76 -24.11 -3.16
C LYS A 82 1.69 -25.32 -3.17
N LYS A 83 2.07 -25.83 -4.35
CA LYS A 83 2.96 -27.00 -4.57
C LYS A 83 4.45 -26.65 -4.55
N MET A 84 4.79 -25.37 -4.69
CA MET A 84 6.19 -24.91 -4.64
C MET A 84 6.79 -25.02 -3.23
N LYS A 85 8.13 -24.97 -3.16
CA LYS A 85 8.88 -25.00 -1.91
C LYS A 85 8.52 -23.80 -1.03
N ARG A 86 8.55 -24.00 0.30
CA ARG A 86 8.38 -22.89 1.25
C ARG A 86 9.49 -21.85 1.08
N GLY A 87 9.10 -20.58 1.02
CA GLY A 87 9.97 -19.46 0.64
C GLY A 87 9.91 -19.09 -0.85
N SER A 88 9.24 -19.88 -1.71
CA SER A 88 8.95 -19.44 -3.08
C SER A 88 8.09 -18.18 -3.09
N MET A 89 8.33 -17.34 -4.08
CA MET A 89 7.66 -16.07 -4.29
C MET A 89 7.47 -15.84 -5.78
N ASP A 90 6.33 -15.25 -6.14
CA ASP A 90 6.02 -14.76 -7.48
C ASP A 90 5.59 -13.30 -7.36
N HIS A 91 5.88 -12.49 -8.37
CA HIS A 91 5.57 -11.07 -8.34
C HIS A 91 5.32 -10.50 -9.73
N ARG A 92 4.47 -9.47 -9.77
CA ARG A 92 4.30 -8.62 -10.94
C ARG A 92 4.32 -7.16 -10.52
N LEU A 93 5.09 -6.38 -11.27
CA LEU A 93 5.13 -4.94 -11.19
C LEU A 93 4.27 -4.39 -12.33
N ASN A 94 3.33 -3.49 -12.02
CA ASN A 94 2.78 -2.60 -13.03
C ASN A 94 3.68 -1.36 -13.12
N PRO A 95 4.45 -1.16 -14.21
CA PRO A 95 5.39 -0.05 -14.32
C PRO A 95 4.68 1.31 -14.38
N ASP A 96 3.52 1.40 -15.04
CA ASP A 96 2.77 2.65 -15.22
C ASP A 96 2.24 3.18 -13.88
N GLU A 97 1.79 2.26 -13.02
CA GLU A 97 1.19 2.58 -11.72
C GLU A 97 2.21 2.53 -10.56
N ASN A 98 3.41 2.00 -10.79
CA ASN A 98 4.39 1.63 -9.75
C ASN A 98 3.77 0.81 -8.60
N ILE A 99 2.86 -0.11 -8.94
CA ILE A 99 2.24 -1.03 -7.99
C ILE A 99 2.89 -2.40 -8.14
N ILE A 100 3.40 -2.95 -7.04
CA ILE A 100 3.89 -4.33 -6.99
C ILE A 100 2.86 -5.23 -6.30
N LEU A 101 2.47 -6.28 -7.01
CA LEU A 101 1.69 -7.39 -6.48
C LEU A 101 2.62 -8.58 -6.25
N LEU A 102 2.52 -9.21 -5.09
CA LEU A 102 3.45 -10.22 -4.59
C LEU A 102 2.68 -11.39 -3.97
N HIS A 103 3.00 -12.59 -4.42
CA HIS A 103 2.68 -13.83 -3.71
C HIS A 103 3.91 -14.36 -2.98
N TRP A 104 3.71 -14.85 -1.75
CA TRP A 104 4.76 -15.48 -0.95
C TRP A 104 4.24 -16.74 -0.26
N LYS A 105 4.94 -17.87 -0.45
CA LYS A 105 4.60 -19.16 0.14
C LYS A 105 5.29 -19.34 1.48
N ASP A 106 4.52 -19.22 2.57
CA ASP A 106 4.93 -19.65 3.91
C ASP A 106 4.32 -21.04 4.19
N ASN A 107 3.51 -21.19 5.24
CA ASN A 107 2.64 -22.37 5.39
C ASN A 107 1.53 -22.35 4.33
N SER A 108 0.80 -21.23 4.24
CA SER A 108 -0.13 -20.89 3.17
C SER A 108 0.53 -19.95 2.15
N VAL A 109 -0.10 -19.78 0.98
CA VAL A 109 0.27 -18.70 0.05
C VAL A 109 -0.41 -17.42 0.53
N GLY A 110 0.38 -16.41 0.89
CA GLY A 110 -0.10 -15.06 1.16
C GLY A 110 -0.01 -14.20 -0.10
N THR A 111 -0.94 -13.26 -0.25
CA THR A 111 -0.91 -12.23 -1.30
C THR A 111 -0.78 -10.86 -0.66
N LEU A 112 0.12 -10.05 -1.19
CA LEU A 112 0.39 -8.68 -0.76
C LEU A 112 0.37 -7.77 -1.99
N GLY A 113 -0.12 -6.54 -1.83
CA GLY A 113 0.14 -5.45 -2.78
C GLY A 113 0.80 -4.27 -2.06
N SER A 114 1.71 -3.58 -2.74
CA SER A 114 2.39 -2.39 -2.22
C SER A 114 2.64 -1.38 -3.34
N THR A 115 2.58 -0.09 -3.02
CA THR A 115 2.98 1.01 -3.90
C THR A 115 4.43 1.46 -3.62
N LYS A 116 4.99 1.07 -2.47
CA LYS A 116 6.23 1.60 -1.91
C LYS A 116 7.33 0.57 -1.71
N HIS A 117 6.96 -0.63 -1.30
CA HIS A 117 7.90 -1.65 -0.87
C HIS A 117 7.98 -2.76 -1.91
N GLY A 118 9.14 -2.87 -2.54
CA GLY A 118 9.49 -3.96 -3.44
C GLY A 118 9.86 -5.25 -2.70
N ILE A 119 10.34 -6.23 -3.47
CA ILE A 119 10.89 -7.49 -2.97
C ILE A 119 12.27 -7.30 -2.34
N SER A 120 13.13 -6.53 -3.01
CA SER A 120 14.49 -6.26 -2.55
C SER A 120 14.50 -5.23 -1.41
N PRO A 121 15.35 -5.39 -0.38
CA PRO A 121 16.23 -6.53 -0.13
C PRO A 121 15.46 -7.76 0.39
N LEU A 122 15.86 -8.94 -0.06
CA LEU A 122 15.43 -10.21 0.52
C LEU A 122 16.11 -10.41 1.88
N LYS A 123 15.35 -10.76 2.91
CA LYS A 123 15.90 -11.08 4.23
C LYS A 123 15.46 -12.49 4.65
N ASN A 124 16.42 -13.29 5.08
CA ASN A 124 16.12 -14.59 5.69
C ASN A 124 15.46 -14.37 7.06
N VAL A 125 14.29 -14.98 7.25
CA VAL A 125 13.53 -14.93 8.49
C VAL A 125 13.40 -16.34 9.03
N GLN A 126 13.80 -16.53 10.29
CA GLN A 126 13.65 -17.79 10.98
C GLN A 126 12.16 -18.06 11.24
N ARG A 127 11.64 -19.19 10.73
CA ARG A 127 10.26 -19.63 10.94
C ARG A 127 10.23 -21.10 11.30
N PHE A 128 9.34 -21.47 12.22
CA PHE A 128 9.09 -22.87 12.54
C PHE A 128 8.41 -23.56 11.35
N SER A 129 8.82 -24.79 11.03
CA SER A 129 8.17 -25.65 10.04
C SER A 129 7.54 -26.85 10.72
N GLN A 130 6.23 -27.01 10.56
CA GLN A 130 5.51 -28.17 11.08
C GLN A 130 5.93 -29.47 10.38
N SER A 131 6.27 -29.41 9.08
CA SER A 131 6.73 -30.56 8.30
C SER A 131 8.08 -31.11 8.78
N GLU A 132 9.03 -30.23 9.08
CA GLU A 132 10.39 -30.59 9.51
C GLU A 132 10.57 -30.53 11.04
N LYS A 133 9.51 -30.16 11.78
CA LYS A 133 9.47 -29.91 13.24
C LYS A 133 10.63 -29.05 13.79
N ARG A 134 11.20 -28.17 12.97
CA ARG A 134 12.37 -27.35 13.29
C ARG A 134 12.23 -25.92 12.77
N HIS A 135 13.08 -25.04 13.27
CA HIS A 135 13.23 -23.69 12.71
C HIS A 135 14.05 -23.73 11.42
N ILE A 136 13.47 -23.24 10.34
CA ILE A 136 14.12 -23.07 9.03
C ILE A 136 14.31 -21.59 8.72
N GLN A 137 15.32 -21.28 7.91
CA GLN A 137 15.49 -19.94 7.34
C GLN A 137 14.69 -19.84 6.05
N VAL A 138 13.70 -18.94 6.03
CA VAL A 138 12.84 -18.71 4.85
C VAL A 138 13.19 -17.34 4.26
N PRO A 139 13.51 -17.24 2.95
CA PRO A 139 13.68 -15.94 2.31
C PRO A 139 12.33 -15.21 2.34
N CYS A 140 12.35 -13.99 2.86
CA CYS A 140 11.18 -13.14 3.01
C CYS A 140 11.42 -11.80 2.29
N PRO A 141 10.52 -11.38 1.39
CA PRO A 141 10.61 -10.10 0.69
C PRO A 141 10.39 -8.90 1.64
N SER A 142 11.06 -7.79 1.35
CA SER A 142 11.00 -6.55 2.15
C SER A 142 9.57 -6.09 2.43
N ALA A 143 8.69 -6.08 1.41
CA ALA A 143 7.29 -5.71 1.54
C ALA A 143 6.52 -6.50 2.63
N VAL A 144 6.71 -7.82 2.72
CA VAL A 144 6.05 -8.66 3.74
C VAL A 144 6.58 -8.36 5.15
N ILE A 145 7.87 -8.02 5.26
CA ILE A 145 8.51 -7.66 6.54
C ILE A 145 7.97 -6.32 7.03
N GLN A 146 7.91 -5.31 6.15
CA GLN A 146 7.37 -3.99 6.49
C GLN A 146 5.88 -4.09 6.83
N TYR A 147 5.08 -4.85 6.07
CA TYR A 147 3.69 -5.10 6.38
C TYR A 147 3.51 -5.71 7.79
N LYS A 148 4.23 -6.81 8.09
CA LYS A 148 4.14 -7.48 9.40
C LYS A 148 4.67 -6.63 10.56
N LYS A 149 5.65 -5.75 10.34
CA LYS A 149 6.16 -4.81 11.36
C LYS A 149 5.09 -3.81 11.79
N HIS A 150 4.19 -3.44 10.88
CA HIS A 150 3.31 -2.28 11.02
C HIS A 150 1.82 -2.62 11.20
N MET A 151 1.37 -3.81 10.78
CA MET A 151 -0.01 -4.28 10.95
C MET A 151 -0.54 -4.12 12.38
N GLY A 152 0.25 -4.51 13.39
CA GLY A 152 -0.19 -4.55 14.79
C GLY A 152 -0.38 -3.19 15.48
N GLY A 153 -0.37 -2.08 14.74
CA GLY A 153 -0.70 -0.76 15.29
C GLY A 153 -2.16 -0.65 15.74
N THR A 154 -3.09 -1.11 14.91
CA THR A 154 -4.53 -1.11 15.21
C THR A 154 -4.87 -2.09 16.33
N ASP A 155 -4.35 -3.32 16.28
CA ASP A 155 -4.61 -4.34 17.31
C ASP A 155 -4.12 -3.91 18.69
N ARG A 156 -2.99 -3.18 18.78
CA ARG A 156 -2.49 -2.60 20.03
C ARG A 156 -3.38 -1.46 20.54
N MET A 157 -3.93 -0.65 19.66
CA MET A 157 -4.88 0.39 20.05
C MET A 157 -6.16 -0.24 20.62
N ASP A 158 -6.71 -1.25 19.96
CA ASP A 158 -7.89 -1.99 20.43
C ASP A 158 -7.62 -2.69 21.77
N GLN A 159 -6.48 -3.36 21.91
CA GLN A 159 -6.03 -3.96 23.17
C GLN A 159 -5.93 -2.93 24.30
N ASN A 160 -5.36 -1.74 24.03
CA ASN A 160 -5.27 -0.68 25.03
C ASN A 160 -6.66 -0.15 25.42
N ILE A 161 -7.55 0.07 24.44
CA ILE A 161 -8.93 0.50 24.71
C ILE A 161 -9.66 -0.55 25.56
N ALA A 162 -9.52 -1.84 25.25
CA ALA A 162 -10.10 -2.94 26.02
C ALA A 162 -9.55 -3.01 27.46
N ASN A 163 -8.23 -2.86 27.64
CA ASN A 163 -7.58 -2.90 28.95
C ASN A 163 -7.97 -1.73 29.86
N TYR A 164 -8.22 -0.54 29.29
CA TYR A 164 -8.60 0.66 30.03
C TYR A 164 -10.11 0.96 29.98
N ARG A 165 -10.93 0.02 29.49
CA ARG A 165 -12.39 0.17 29.43
C ARG A 165 -12.99 0.06 30.83
N VAL A 166 -13.45 1.19 31.36
CA VAL A 166 -14.29 1.21 32.56
C VAL A 166 -15.66 0.65 32.18
N ASN A 167 -16.07 -0.45 32.81
CA ASN A 167 -17.47 -0.89 32.78
C ASN A 167 -18.28 0.02 33.71
N ILE A 168 -19.44 0.46 33.20
CA ILE A 168 -20.44 1.29 33.88
C ILE A 168 -21.66 0.41 34.17
#